data_AF-A0A804KD12-F1
#
_entry.id   AF-A0A804KD12-F1
#
_cell.length_a   1.000
_cell.length_b   1.000
_cell.length_c   1.000
_cell.angle_alpha   90.00
_cell.angle_beta   90.00
_cell.angle_gamma   90.00
#
_symmetry.space_group_name_H-M   'P 1'
#
loop_
_entity.id
_entity.type
_entity.pdbx_description
1 polymer ?
#
loop_
_entity_poly.entity_id
_entity_poly.type
_entity_poly.pdbx_seq_one_letter_code
_entity_poly.pdbx_strand_id
1 'polypeptide(L)'
;MPKHYRPPGKKKEGNAAKYITRTKAVHYLQVSLSTFRKLCILKGIFPREPKKKVEGNHKTYYHMKDILFLAHEPLLEKFRLVYLLNIVS
;
A
#
# COMPACT_ATOMS: atom_id res chain seq x y z
N MET A 1 3.21 -36.14 2.62
CA MET A 1 2.49 -34.86 2.41
C MET A 1 2.69 -34.42 0.95
N PRO A 2 1.63 -34.26 0.14
CA PRO A 2 1.81 -33.86 -1.25
C PRO A 2 2.29 -32.41 -1.32
N LYS A 3 3.43 -32.17 -1.99
CA LYS A 3 3.90 -30.82 -2.29
C LYS A 3 2.89 -30.18 -3.24
N HIS A 4 2.14 -29.19 -2.75
CA HIS A 4 1.21 -28.43 -3.58
C HIS A 4 1.99 -27.76 -4.72
N TYR A 5 1.90 -28.31 -5.94
CA TYR A 5 2.47 -27.70 -7.13
C TYR A 5 1.77 -26.37 -7.38
N ARG A 6 2.54 -25.30 -7.56
CA ARG A 6 2.02 -23.98 -7.95
C ARG A 6 2.73 -23.54 -9.22
N PRO A 7 1.99 -23.13 -10.26
CA PRO A 7 2.58 -22.79 -11.55
C PRO A 7 3.55 -21.60 -11.43
N PRO A 8 4.70 -21.63 -12.13
CA PRO A 8 5.64 -20.51 -12.20
C PRO A 8 4.93 -19.25 -12.74
N GLY A 9 5.20 -18.09 -12.14
CA GLY A 9 4.63 -16.80 -12.58
C GLY A 9 3.37 -16.32 -11.84
N LYS A 10 2.73 -17.16 -11.00
CA LYS A 10 1.55 -16.75 -10.20
C LYS A 10 1.87 -16.12 -8.84
N LYS A 11 3.14 -15.94 -8.47
CA LYS A 11 3.54 -15.33 -7.19
C LYS A 11 4.23 -13.99 -7.46
N LYS A 12 3.78 -12.94 -6.77
CA LYS A 12 4.66 -11.79 -6.49
C LYS A 12 5.61 -12.27 -5.40
N GLU A 13 6.86 -12.52 -5.73
CA GLU A 13 7.89 -12.97 -4.79
C GLU A 13 8.94 -11.87 -4.60
N GLY A 14 9.70 -11.95 -3.50
CA GLY A 14 10.79 -11.02 -3.23
C GLY A 14 10.34 -9.56 -3.07
N ASN A 15 11.08 -8.62 -3.66
CA ASN A 15 10.84 -7.19 -3.48
C ASN A 15 9.46 -6.73 -4.00
N ALA A 16 8.91 -7.41 -5.01
CA ALA A 16 7.58 -7.10 -5.55
C ALA A 16 6.43 -7.37 -4.57
N ALA A 17 6.65 -8.25 -3.58
CA ALA A 17 5.70 -8.49 -2.49
C ALA A 17 5.93 -7.59 -1.27
N LYS A 18 7.17 -7.10 -1.08
CA LYS A 18 7.58 -6.35 0.11
C LYS A 18 7.22 -4.88 0.06
N TYR A 19 7.11 -4.31 -1.13
CA TYR A 19 6.94 -2.88 -1.34
C TYR A 19 5.76 -2.57 -2.25
N ILE A 20 5.13 -1.43 -2.00
CA ILE A 20 4.01 -0.90 -2.76
C ILE A 20 4.28 0.57 -3.10
N THR A 21 3.92 0.98 -4.31
CA THR A 21 4.06 2.37 -4.75
C THR A 21 3.02 3.26 -4.07
N ARG A 22 3.34 4.55 -3.85
CA ARG A 22 2.42 5.52 -3.22
C ARG A 22 1.02 5.48 -3.83
N THR A 23 0.92 5.54 -5.15
CA THR A 23 -0.37 5.52 -5.85
C THR A 23 -1.16 4.26 -5.51
N LYS A 24 -0.52 3.08 -5.55
CA LYS A 24 -1.18 1.82 -5.19
C LYS A 24 -1.58 1.76 -3.72
N ALA A 25 -0.77 2.31 -2.81
CA ALA A 25 -1.12 2.38 -1.39
C ALA A 25 -2.35 3.25 -1.13
N VAL A 26 -2.43 4.42 -1.79
CA VAL A 26 -3.58 5.33 -1.73
C VAL A 26 -4.85 4.64 -2.23
N HIS A 27 -4.79 3.97 -3.38
CA HIS A 27 -5.93 3.19 -3.91
C HIS A 27 -6.30 2.01 -3.02
N TYR A 28 -5.32 1.31 -2.47
CA TYR A 28 -5.54 0.16 -1.59
C TYR A 28 -6.28 0.57 -0.31
N LEU A 29 -5.88 1.69 0.29
CA LEU A 29 -6.51 2.22 1.50
C LEU A 29 -7.81 2.97 1.23
N GLN A 30 -8.12 3.28 -0.04
CA GLN A 30 -9.28 4.06 -0.47
C GLN A 30 -9.39 5.40 0.28
N VAL A 31 -8.30 6.14 0.30
CA VAL A 31 -8.22 7.48 0.89
C VAL A 31 -7.68 8.48 -0.13
N SER A 32 -7.85 9.77 0.13
CA SER A 32 -7.20 10.81 -0.67
C SER A 32 -5.69 10.86 -0.39
N LEU A 33 -4.92 11.46 -1.30
CA LEU A 33 -3.48 11.63 -1.12
C LEU A 33 -3.14 12.51 0.11
N SER A 34 -3.95 13.52 0.40
CA SER A 34 -3.75 14.41 1.55
C SER A 34 -3.96 13.65 2.87
N THR A 35 -5.01 12.84 2.96
CA THR A 35 -5.27 11.99 4.13
C THR A 35 -4.19 10.94 4.30
N PHE A 36 -3.75 10.30 3.21
CA PHE A 36 -2.65 9.33 3.24
C PHE A 36 -1.37 9.94 3.83
N ARG A 37 -0.99 11.17 3.44
CA ARG A 37 0.18 11.86 4.00
C ARG A 37 0.03 12.12 5.50
N LYS A 38 -1.14 12.60 5.93
CA LYS A 38 -1.44 12.83 7.37
C LYS A 38 -1.34 11.53 8.16
N LEU A 39 -1.95 10.45 7.68
CA LEU A 39 -1.87 9.12 8.30
C LEU A 39 -0.42 8.63 8.41
N CYS A 40 0.37 8.78 7.35
CA CYS A 40 1.78 8.40 7.37
C CYS A 40 2.57 9.16 8.43
N ILE A 41 2.35 10.47 8.58
CA ILE A 41 2.99 11.29 9.62
C ILE A 41 2.56 10.82 11.01
N LEU A 42 1.25 10.67 11.23
CA LEU A 42 0.68 10.27 12.53
C LEU A 42 1.16 8.90 13.00
N LYS A 43 1.39 7.97 12.07
CA LYS A 43 1.83 6.60 12.38
C LYS A 43 3.33 6.38 12.20
N GLY A 44 4.09 7.43 11.90
CA GLY A 44 5.55 7.34 11.70
C GLY A 44 5.95 6.45 10.52
N ILE A 45 5.12 6.37 9.48
CA ILE A 45 5.38 5.58 8.27
C ILE A 45 6.08 6.46 7.24
N PHE A 46 7.31 6.09 6.93
CA PHE A 46 8.15 6.81 5.98
C PHE A 46 8.35 6.02 4.69
N PRO A 47 8.62 6.69 3.57
CA PRO A 47 9.00 6.01 2.34
C PRO A 47 10.26 5.17 2.53
N ARG A 48 10.42 4.20 1.64
CA ARG A 48 11.53 3.24 1.62
C ARG A 48 12.16 3.24 0.25
N GLU A 49 13.44 2.86 0.22
CA GLU A 49 14.20 2.72 -1.02
C GLU A 49 14.51 1.24 -1.28
N PRO A 50 13.68 0.54 -2.09
CA PRO A 50 13.90 -0.87 -2.38
C PRO A 50 15.19 -1.06 -3.18
N LYS A 51 15.96 -2.10 -2.86
CA LYS A 51 17.14 -2.51 -3.64
C LYS A 51 16.82 -2.74 -5.12
N LYS A 52 15.61 -3.22 -5.43
CA LYS A 52 15.10 -3.38 -6.80
C LYS A 52 13.73 -2.73 -6.91
N LYS A 53 13.65 -1.62 -7.66
CA LYS A 53 12.43 -0.84 -7.90
C LYS A 53 11.66 -1.45 -9.08
N VAL A 54 10.69 -2.31 -8.78
CA VAL A 54 10.00 -3.16 -9.79
C VAL A 54 9.03 -2.38 -10.68
N GLU A 55 8.51 -1.24 -10.21
CA GLU A 55 7.51 -0.44 -10.92
C GLU A 55 8.06 0.89 -11.47
N GLY A 56 9.40 1.05 -11.49
CA GLY A 56 10.10 2.25 -11.97
C GLY A 56 10.85 3.00 -10.88
N ASN A 57 11.90 3.74 -11.29
CA ASN A 57 12.85 4.38 -10.38
C ASN A 57 12.34 5.68 -9.74
N HIS A 58 11.48 6.43 -10.43
CA HIS A 58 10.98 7.73 -9.98
C HIS A 58 9.73 7.65 -9.08
N LYS A 59 9.45 6.46 -8.52
CA LYS A 59 8.29 6.23 -7.66
C LYS A 59 8.71 6.19 -6.19
N THR A 60 7.85 6.73 -5.34
CA THR A 60 7.95 6.57 -3.90
C THR A 60 7.37 5.23 -3.49
N TYR A 61 8.13 4.44 -2.73
CA TYR A 61 7.73 3.12 -2.24
C TYR A 61 7.51 3.13 -0.74
N TYR A 62 6.60 2.29 -0.27
CA TYR A 62 6.32 2.01 1.14
C TYR A 62 6.40 0.52 1.38
N HIS A 63 6.65 0.10 2.62
CA HIS A 63 6.56 -1.32 2.96
C HIS A 63 5.10 -1.77 2.97
N MET A 64 4.83 -2.94 2.39
CA MET A 64 3.48 -3.50 2.37
C MET A 64 2.96 -3.76 3.79
N LYS A 65 3.84 -4.14 4.73
CA LYS A 65 3.48 -4.34 6.15
C LYS A 65 2.93 -3.06 6.80
N ASP A 66 3.55 -1.92 6.52
CA ASP A 66 3.12 -0.62 7.06
C ASP A 66 1.75 -0.22 6.47
N ILE A 67 1.52 -0.51 5.19
CA ILE A 67 0.20 -0.27 4.56
C ILE A 67 -0.87 -1.20 5.12
N LEU A 68 -0.53 -2.47 5.39
CA LEU A 68 -1.46 -3.40 6.06
C LEU A 68 -1.78 -2.94 7.49
N PHE A 69 -0.79 -2.43 8.21
CA PHE A 69 -1.02 -1.83 9.52
C PHE A 69 -2.01 -0.66 9.44
N LEU A 70 -1.83 0.26 8.48
CA LEU A 70 -2.81 1.33 8.21
C LEU A 70 -4.19 0.80 7.81
N ALA A 71 -4.25 -0.33 7.10
CA ALA A 71 -5.50 -0.92 6.65
C ALA A 71 -6.38 -1.43 7.80
N HIS A 72 -5.77 -1.73 8.96
CA HIS A 72 -6.46 -2.18 10.17
C HIS A 72 -6.71 -1.06 11.18
N GLU A 73 -6.39 0.19 10.84
CA GLU A 73 -6.63 1.33 11.73
C GLU A 73 -8.11 1.70 11.81
N PRO A 74 -8.72 1.79 13.01
CA PRO A 74 -10.14 2.13 13.18
C PRO A 74 -10.54 3.49 12.57
N LEU A 75 -9.58 4.43 12.49
CA LEU A 75 -9.77 5.75 11.91
C LEU A 75 -9.94 5.70 10.38
N LEU A 76 -9.49 4.63 9.73
CA LEU A 76 -9.54 4.51 8.27
C LEU A 76 -10.97 4.49 7.74
N GLU A 77 -11.89 3.87 8.47
CA GLU A 77 -13.29 3.77 8.05
C GLU A 77 -13.96 5.14 7.91
N LYS A 78 -13.67 6.06 8.83
CA LYS A 78 -14.14 7.45 8.73
C LYS A 78 -13.56 8.16 7.50
N PHE A 79 -12.30 7.90 7.19
CA PHE A 79 -11.63 8.51 6.04
C PHE A 79 -12.13 7.95 4.70
N ARG A 80 -12.50 6.66 4.64
CA ARG A 80 -13.06 6.03 3.43
C ARG A 80 -14.44 6.57 3.09
N LEU A 81 -15.29 6.84 4.08
CA LEU A 81 -16.58 7.50 3.87
C LEU A 81 -16.40 8.87 3.19
N VAL A 82 -15.49 9.69 3.72
CA VAL A 82 -15.16 10.99 3.12
C VAL A 82 -14.62 10.82 1.70
N TYR A 83 -13.74 9.85 1.46
CA TYR A 83 -13.20 9.59 0.12
C TYR A 83 -14.28 9.23 -0.91
N LEU A 84 -15.25 8.39 -0.54
CA LEU A 84 -16.37 8.05 -1.42
C LEU A 84 -17.23 9.25 -1.78
N LEU A 85 -17.55 10.12 -0.81
CA LEU A 85 -18.31 11.35 -1.07
C LEU A 85 -17.61 12.27 -2.09
N ASN A 86 -16.28 12.35 -2.03
CA ASN A 86 -15.48 13.17 -2.95
C ASN A 86 -15.33 12.57 -4.36
N ILE A 87 -15.67 11.29 -4.56
CA ILE A 87 -15.64 10.65 -5.89
C ILE A 87 -17.00 10.75 -6.59
N VAL A 88 -18.09 10.79 -5.82
CA VAL A 88 -19.47 10.76 -6.34
C VAL A 88 -20.05 12.16 -6.59
N SER A 89 -19.40 13.22 -6.08
CA SER A 89 -19.69 14.62 -6.42
C SER A 89 -18.81 15.12 -7.55
#